data_AF-A0AAP4R312-F1
#
_entry.id   AF-A0AAP4R312-F1
#
_cell.length_a   1.000
_cell.length_b   1.000
_cell.length_c   1.000
_cell.angle_alpha   90.00
_cell.angle_beta   90.00
_cell.angle_gamma   90.00
#
_symmetry.space_group_name_H-M   'P 1'
#
loop_
_entity.id
_entity.type
_entity.pdbx_description
1 polymer ?
#
loop_
_entity_poly.entity_id
_entity_poly.type
_entity_poly.pdbx_seq_one_letter_code
_entity_poly.pdbx_strand_id
1 'polypeptide(L)' 'MALFLRGNQPTVVADACATRPIRTDAVYVPAEMLHEAALATIADLYAVVVRLGASLK' A
#
# COMPACT_ATOMS: atom_id res chain seq x y z
N MET A 1 -7.71 -0.97 -4.55
CA MET A 1 -8.79 -0.05 -4.96
C MET A 1 -9.97 -0.77 -5.60
N ALA A 2 -9.82 -1.36 -6.79
CA ALA A 2 -10.96 -1.92 -7.55
C ALA A 2 -11.80 -2.98 -6.80
N LEU A 3 -11.19 -3.76 -5.90
CA LEU A 3 -11.90 -4.74 -5.08
C LEU A 3 -12.80 -4.08 -4.03
N PHE A 4 -12.33 -3.03 -3.34
CA PHE A 4 -13.11 -2.28 -2.35
C PHE A 4 -14.33 -1.61 -2.99
N LEU A 5 -14.15 -0.98 -4.15
CA LEU A 5 -15.26 -0.36 -4.90
C LEU A 5 -16.30 -1.36 -5.40
N ARG A 6 -15.97 -2.66 -5.42
CA ARG A 6 -16.89 -3.75 -5.73
C ARG A 6 -17.54 -4.36 -4.47
N GLY A 7 -17.34 -3.77 -3.29
CA GLY A 7 -17.91 -4.21 -2.02
C GLY A 7 -17.08 -5.24 -1.26
N ASN A 8 -15.88 -5.60 -1.74
CA ASN A 8 -15.00 -6.52 -1.01
C ASN A 8 -14.31 -5.80 0.15
N GLN A 9 -13.87 -6.58 1.15
CA GLN A 9 -13.05 -6.11 2.26
C GLN A 9 -11.62 -6.64 2.13
N PRO A 10 -10.79 -6.02 1.26
CA PRO A 10 -9.44 -6.51 1.01
C PRO A 10 -8.54 -6.35 2.24
N THR A 11 -7.59 -7.28 2.38
CA THR A 11 -6.45 -7.16 3.28
C THR A 11 -5.17 -7.09 2.45
N VAL A 12 -4.28 -6.16 2.77
CA VAL A 12 -2.98 -5.99 2.13
C VAL A 12 -1.88 -6.35 3.12
N VAL A 13 -0.88 -7.09 2.67
CA VAL A 13 0.29 -7.44 3.46
C VAL A 13 1.48 -6.58 3.02
N ALA A 14 1.98 -5.74 3.92
CA ALA A 14 3.02 -4.75 3.61
C ALA A 14 4.34 -5.41 3.16
N ASP A 15 4.83 -6.40 3.90
CA ASP A 15 6.10 -7.09 3.60
C ASP A 15 6.09 -7.94 2.32
N ALA A 16 4.90 -8.26 1.80
CA ALA A 16 4.72 -8.94 0.52
C ALA A 16 4.66 -7.96 -0.67
N CYS A 17 4.74 -6.65 -0.41
CA CYS A 17 4.64 -5.61 -1.42
C CYS A 17 5.96 -4.83 -1.52
N ALA A 18 6.29 -4.37 -2.73
CA ALA A 18 7.42 -3.49 -2.96
C ALA A 18 7.09 -2.46 -4.03
N THR A 19 7.79 -1.33 -4.01
CA THR A 19 7.75 -0.32 -5.06
C THR A 19 9.16 0.06 -5.49
N ARG A 20 9.25 0.82 -6.59
CA ARG A 20 10.50 1.44 -7.05
C ARG A 20 10.45 2.95 -6.79
N PRO A 21 11.60 3.65 -6.74
CA PRO A 21 11.60 5.11 -6.69
C PRO A 21 10.89 5.71 -7.91
N ILE A 22 10.22 6.84 -7.71
CA ILE A 22 9.59 7.60 -8.80
C ILE A 22 10.32 8.92 -8.94
N ARG A 23 10.67 9.25 -10.18
CA ARG A 23 11.21 10.55 -10.55
C ARG A 23 10.32 11.17 -11.61
N THR A 24 9.92 12.41 -11.37
CA THR A 24 9.31 13.29 -12.36
C THR A 24 10.20 14.52 -12.52
N ASP A 25 9.85 15.42 -13.43
CA ASP A 25 10.57 16.67 -13.63
C ASP A 25 10.51 17.60 -12.39
N ALA A 26 9.48 17.43 -11.55
CA ALA A 26 9.26 18.25 -10.36
C ALA A 26 9.76 17.61 -9.06
N VAL A 27 9.78 16.28 -8.96
CA VAL A 27 10.07 15.61 -7.68
C VAL A 27 10.73 14.25 -7.85
N TYR A 28 11.59 13.91 -6.90
CA TYR A 28 12.09 12.56 -6.69
C TYR A 28 11.52 12.02 -5.38
N VAL A 29 10.87 10.86 -5.43
CA VAL A 29 10.32 10.17 -4.27
C VAL A 29 11.03 8.82 -4.11
N PRO A 30 11.78 8.62 -3.02
CA PRO A 30 12.38 7.33 -2.69
C PRO A 30 11.34 6.22 -2.57
N ALA A 31 11.75 4.98 -2.83
CA ALA A 31 10.84 3.83 -2.77
C ALA A 31 10.19 3.65 -1.39
N GLU A 32 10.96 3.82 -0.32
CA GLU A 32 10.47 3.69 1.07
C GLU A 32 9.35 4.69 1.37
N MET A 33 9.55 5.97 1.05
CA MET A 33 8.56 7.01 1.30
C MET A 33 7.29 6.78 0.48
N LEU A 34 7.45 6.37 -0.78
CA LEU A 34 6.31 6.06 -1.63
C LEU A 34 5.53 4.84 -1.11
N HIS A 35 6.25 3.80 -0.66
CA HIS A 35 5.65 2.59 -0.12
C HIS A 35 4.83 2.90 1.15
N GLU A 36 5.42 3.59 2.11
CA GLU A 36 4.75 3.95 3.37
C GLU A 36 3.55 4.88 3.13
N ALA A 37 3.70 5.90 2.29
CA ALA A 37 2.59 6.83 1.99
C ALA A 37 1.42 6.12 1.28
N ALA A 38 1.71 5.21 0.35
CA ALA A 38 0.69 4.43 -0.33
C ALA A 38 -0.04 3.51 0.65
N LEU A 39 0.68 2.78 1.52
CA LEU A 39 0.08 1.90 2.51
C LEU A 39 -0.75 2.66 3.55
N ALA A 40 -0.29 3.81 4.01
CA ALA A 40 -1.06 4.68 4.91
C ALA A 40 -2.39 5.10 4.28
N THR A 41 -2.37 5.52 3.00
CA THR A 41 -3.58 5.91 2.27
C THR A 41 -4.53 4.72 2.07
N ILE A 42 -3.99 3.53 1.77
CA ILE A 42 -4.79 2.31 1.62
C ILE A 42 -5.44 1.92 2.95
N ALA A 43 -4.70 1.97 4.05
CA ALA A 43 -5.17 1.63 5.39
C ALA A 43 -6.30 2.56 5.88
N ASP A 44 -6.19 3.85 5.55
CA ASP A 44 -7.16 4.86 5.99
C ASP A 44 -8.51 4.72 5.27
N LEU A 45 -8.49 4.43 3.95
CA LEU A 45 -9.68 4.59 3.12
C LEU A 45 -10.23 3.30 2.50
N TYR A 46 -9.42 2.25 2.33
CA TYR A 46 -9.74 1.21 1.34
C TYR A 46 -9.53 -0.25 1.78
N ALA A 47 -8.68 -0.53 2.75
CA ALA A 47 -8.34 -1.90 3.14
C ALA A 47 -7.76 -1.97 4.54
N VAL A 48 -7.74 -3.16 5.14
CA VAL A 48 -6.89 -3.42 6.30
C VAL A 48 -5.47 -3.70 5.80
N VAL A 49 -4.47 -3.04 6.38
CA VAL A 49 -3.05 -3.29 6.09
C VAL A 49 -2.42 -4.00 7.28
N VAL A 50 -1.81 -5.17 7.04
CA VAL A 50 -1.02 -5.91 8.03
C VAL A 50 0.45 -5.85 7.68
N ARG A 51 1.33 -5.81 8.69
CA ARG A 51 2.78 -5.68 8.44
C ARG A 51 3.42 -6.95 7.90
N LEU A 52 3.08 -8.10 8.46
CA LEU A 52 3.70 -9.38 8.14
C LEU A 52 2.67 -10.35 7.59
N GLY A 53 3.06 -11.16 6.61
CA GLY A 53 2.21 -12.24 6.07
C GLY A 53 1.73 -13.21 7.15
N ALA A 54 2.55 -13.45 8.17
CA ALA A 54 2.20 -14.26 9.33
C ALA A 54 1.04 -13.71 10.19
N SER A 55 0.60 -12.47 9.95
CA SER A 55 -0.54 -11.85 10.64
C SER A 55 -1.88 -12.13 9.95
N LEU A 56 -1.89 -12.82 8.82
CA LEU A 56 -3.11 -13.27 8.15
C LEU A 56 -3.71 -14.48 8.89
N LYS A 57 -5.05 -14.52 8.99
CA LYS A 57 -5.82 -15.62 9.61
C LYS A 57 -6.19 -16.67 8.58
#